data_AF-A0A941S3J3-F1
#
_entry.id   AF-A0A941S3J3-F1
#
_cell.length_a   1.000
_cell.length_b   1.000
_cell.length_c   1.000
_cell.angle_alpha   90.00
_cell.angle_beta   90.00
_cell.angle_gamma   90.00
#
_symmetry.space_group_name_H-M   'P 1'
#
loop_
_entity.id
_entity.type
_entity.pdbx_description
1 polymer ?
#
loop_
_entity_poly.entity_id
_entity_poly.type
_entity_poly.pdbx_seq_one_letter_code
_entity_poly.pdbx_strand_id
1 'polypeptide(L)'
;AKWDPDGHDIPDVHAALVDMGRIAGMTADQVDKCIEDVGQQKKTEAVAKEANDVYGVNATPTFFVDGQRAPYFRTADDVKAYLDQVLAQKKK
;
A
#
# COMPACT_ATOMS: atom_id res chain seq x y z
N ALA A 1 -5.64 16.68 -11.27
CA ALA A 1 -4.46 17.28 -10.60
C ALA A 1 -4.66 17.56 -9.10
N LYS A 2 -5.78 17.22 -8.44
CA LYS A 2 -5.97 17.57 -7.01
C LYS A 2 -5.32 16.62 -6.00
N TRP A 3 -4.98 15.39 -6.39
CA TRP A 3 -4.48 14.36 -5.46
C TRP A 3 -3.13 13.77 -5.94
N ASP A 4 -2.48 14.46 -6.87
CA ASP A 4 -1.13 14.22 -7.40
C ASP A 4 -0.88 12.89 -8.15
N PRO A 5 -0.68 12.93 -9.48
CA PRO A 5 -0.17 11.78 -10.21
C PRO A 5 1.35 11.60 -10.20
N ASP A 6 2.21 12.63 -10.10
CA ASP A 6 3.67 12.50 -10.36
C ASP A 6 4.55 13.72 -9.91
N GLY A 7 4.15 14.57 -8.95
CA GLY A 7 4.84 15.87 -8.72
C GLY A 7 4.63 16.65 -7.40
N HIS A 8 4.72 15.99 -6.25
CA HIS A 8 5.36 16.36 -4.96
C HIS A 8 5.18 17.73 -4.25
N ASP A 9 4.45 18.72 -4.74
CA ASP A 9 4.16 19.94 -3.95
C ASP A 9 2.76 19.90 -3.34
N ILE A 10 2.65 19.24 -2.18
CA ILE A 10 1.47 19.31 -1.31
C ILE A 10 1.74 20.40 -0.26
N PRO A 11 1.18 21.61 -0.41
CA PRO A 11 1.49 22.74 0.48
C PRO A 11 0.97 22.52 1.91
N ASP A 12 -0.08 21.70 2.06
CA ASP A 12 -0.64 21.30 3.34
C ASP A 12 -0.97 19.81 3.34
N VAL A 13 -0.04 19.01 3.85
CA VAL A 13 -0.16 17.55 3.93
C VAL A 13 -1.30 17.13 4.85
N HIS A 14 -1.52 17.89 5.94
CA HIS A 14 -2.57 17.59 6.89
C HIS A 14 -3.95 17.77 6.25
N ALA A 15 -4.20 18.92 5.62
CA ALA A 15 -5.47 19.17 4.94
C ALA A 15 -5.76 18.13 3.84
N ALA A 16 -4.73 17.71 3.09
CA ALA A 16 -4.86 16.67 2.08
C ALA A 16 -5.28 15.31 2.69
N LEU A 17 -4.68 14.92 3.83
CA LEU A 17 -5.05 13.70 4.54
C LEU A 17 -6.47 13.78 5.11
N VAL A 18 -6.89 14.95 5.60
CA VAL A 18 -8.27 15.17 6.06
C VAL A 18 -9.25 15.03 4.89
N ASP A 19 -8.95 15.58 3.72
CA ASP A 19 -9.79 15.43 2.52
C ASP A 19 -9.90 13.97 2.06
N MET A 20 -8.80 13.21 2.12
CA MET A 20 -8.84 11.77 1.86
C MET A 20 -9.68 11.02 2.89
N GLY A 21 -9.52 11.34 4.18
CA GLY A 21 -10.31 10.75 5.26
C GLY A 21 -11.82 11.01 5.08
N ARG A 22 -12.21 12.21 4.62
CA ARG A 22 -13.61 12.55 4.32
C ARG A 22 -14.18 11.67 3.21
N ILE A 23 -13.42 11.39 2.15
CA ILE A 23 -13.85 10.47 1.08
C ILE A 23 -14.10 9.07 1.67
N ALA A 24 -13.32 8.66 2.67
CA ALA A 24 -13.48 7.40 3.39
C ALA A 24 -14.55 7.45 4.51
N GLY A 25 -15.24 8.58 4.71
CA GLY A 25 -16.29 8.74 5.72
C GLY A 25 -15.81 9.13 7.12
N MET A 26 -14.56 9.55 7.29
CA MET A 26 -14.00 10.04 8.55
C MET A 26 -14.29 11.53 8.75
N THR A 27 -14.48 11.94 10.01
CA THR A 27 -14.43 13.36 10.41
C THR A 27 -12.98 13.83 10.51
N ALA A 28 -12.75 15.16 10.52
CA ALA A 28 -11.42 15.72 10.72
C ALA A 28 -10.79 15.24 12.04
N ASP A 29 -11.54 15.33 13.16
CA ASP A 29 -11.08 14.84 14.47
C ASP A 29 -10.69 13.36 14.46
N GLN A 30 -11.35 12.52 13.66
CA GLN A 30 -10.98 11.11 13.52
C GLN A 30 -9.68 10.93 12.75
N VAL A 31 -9.43 11.76 11.74
CA VAL A 31 -8.17 11.79 11.01
C VAL A 31 -7.04 12.27 11.91
N ASP A 32 -7.25 13.35 12.67
CA ASP A 32 -6.25 13.90 13.59
C ASP A 32 -5.83 12.87 14.64
N LYS A 33 -6.82 12.23 15.28
CA LYS A 33 -6.56 11.15 16.23
C LYS A 33 -5.81 9.97 15.61
N CYS A 34 -6.08 9.66 14.34
CA CYS A 34 -5.39 8.58 13.62
C CYS A 34 -3.92 8.94 13.35
N ILE A 35 -3.67 10.17 12.86
CA ILE A 35 -2.32 10.67 12.57
C ILE A 35 -1.48 10.71 13.85
N GLU A 36 -2.07 11.10 14.98
CA GLU A 36 -1.40 11.18 16.29
C GLU A 36 -1.26 9.83 17.00
N ASP A 37 -1.86 8.74 16.48
CA ASP A 37 -1.79 7.43 17.10
C ASP A 37 -0.40 6.78 16.91
N VAL A 38 0.47 7.00 17.91
CA VAL A 38 1.82 6.41 17.99
C VAL A 38 1.79 4.89 17.89
N GLY A 39 0.72 4.23 18.35
CA GLY A 39 0.55 2.79 18.22
C GLY A 39 0.40 2.34 16.77
N GLN A 40 -0.35 3.09 15.96
CA GLN A 40 -0.50 2.80 14.53
C GLN A 40 0.76 3.16 13.73
N GLN A 41 1.44 4.25 14.09
CA GLN A 41 2.73 4.59 13.48
C GLN A 41 3.75 3.46 13.65
N LYS A 42 3.91 2.95 14.89
CA LYS A 42 4.81 1.82 15.18
C LYS A 42 4.45 0.55 14.42
N LYS A 43 3.15 0.25 14.25
CA LYS A 43 2.72 -0.90 13.44
C LYS A 43 3.10 -0.71 11.96
N THR A 44 2.94 0.49 11.43
CA THR A 44 3.31 0.81 10.04
C THR A 44 4.82 0.63 9.82
N GLU A 45 5.63 1.16 10.73
CA GLU A 45 7.09 0.97 10.71
C GLU A 45 7.50 -0.50 10.85
N ALA A 46 6.82 -1.25 11.71
CA ALA A 46 7.08 -2.68 11.90
C ALA A 46 6.82 -3.48 10.62
N VAL A 47 5.71 -3.20 9.91
CA VAL A 47 5.41 -3.85 8.62
C VAL A 47 6.47 -3.50 7.57
N ALA A 48 6.89 -2.23 7.48
CA ALA A 48 7.94 -1.83 6.54
C ALA A 48 9.28 -2.50 6.86
N LYS A 49 9.64 -2.59 8.15
CA LYS A 49 10.85 -3.26 8.62
C LYS A 49 10.81 -4.76 8.33
N GLU A 50 9.70 -5.43 8.63
CA GLU A 50 9.53 -6.85 8.35
C GLU A 50 9.61 -7.13 6.84
N ALA A 51 8.94 -6.31 6.02
CA ALA A 51 9.01 -6.40 4.56
C ALA A 51 10.46 -6.32 4.05
N ASN A 52 11.27 -5.42 4.60
CA ASN A 52 12.66 -5.26 4.21
C ASN A 52 13.55 -6.40 4.76
N ASP A 53 13.57 -6.60 6.07
CA ASP A 53 14.51 -7.50 6.75
C ASP A 53 14.22 -8.99 6.48
N VAL A 54 12.94 -9.37 6.46
CA VAL A 54 12.53 -10.78 6.37
C VAL A 54 12.27 -11.17 4.93
N TYR A 55 11.56 -10.32 4.18
CA TYR A 55 11.11 -10.64 2.83
C TYR A 55 12.00 -10.03 1.73
N GLY A 56 12.98 -9.19 2.08
CA GLY A 56 13.90 -8.55 1.13
C GLY A 56 13.23 -7.54 0.21
N VAL A 57 12.12 -6.92 0.63
CA VAL A 57 11.41 -5.91 -0.17
C VAL A 57 12.22 -4.60 -0.16
N ASN A 58 12.61 -4.15 -1.34
CA ASN A 58 13.40 -2.92 -1.54
C ASN A 58 12.75 -1.91 -2.49
N ALA A 59 11.59 -2.22 -3.06
CA ALA A 59 10.83 -1.34 -3.94
C ALA A 59 9.34 -1.69 -3.90
N THR A 60 8.50 -0.69 -4.19
CA THR A 60 7.05 -0.83 -4.32
C THR A 60 6.60 -0.55 -5.76
N PRO A 61 5.53 -1.22 -6.24
CA PRO A 61 4.86 -2.37 -5.61
C PRO A 61 5.71 -3.66 -5.68
N THR A 62 5.58 -4.51 -4.65
CA THR A 62 6.06 -5.91 -4.63
C THR A 62 4.91 -6.81 -4.19
N PHE A 63 4.71 -7.94 -4.85
CA PHE A 63 3.65 -8.90 -4.52
C PHE A 63 4.24 -10.25 -4.09
N PHE A 64 3.54 -10.94 -3.19
CA PHE A 64 3.80 -12.32 -2.83
C PHE A 64 2.52 -13.13 -3.08
N VAL A 65 2.65 -14.29 -3.73
CA VAL A 65 1.55 -15.24 -3.95
C VAL A 65 2.00 -16.58 -3.39
N ASP A 66 1.21 -17.13 -2.49
CA ASP A 66 1.53 -18.39 -1.78
C ASP A 66 2.91 -18.39 -1.11
N GLY A 67 3.30 -17.26 -0.53
CA GLY A 67 4.57 -17.09 0.16
C GLY A 67 5.79 -16.92 -0.78
N GLN A 68 5.60 -16.99 -2.10
CA GLN A 68 6.66 -16.73 -3.07
C GLN A 68 6.54 -15.34 -3.67
N ARG A 69 7.68 -14.68 -3.88
CA ARG A 69 7.73 -13.37 -4.55
C ARG A 69 7.27 -13.51 -6.00
N ALA A 70 6.24 -12.76 -6.35
CA ALA A 70 5.70 -12.68 -7.70
C ALA A 70 6.59 -11.78 -8.59
N PRO A 71 6.52 -11.92 -9.94
CA PRO A 71 7.17 -10.98 -10.84
C PRO A 71 6.56 -9.58 -10.73
N TYR A 72 7.25 -8.60 -11.29
CA TYR A 72 6.69 -7.25 -11.45
C TYR A 72 5.51 -7.27 -12.42
N PHE A 73 4.44 -6.54 -12.08
CA PHE A 73 3.25 -6.39 -12.91
C PHE A 73 3.13 -4.95 -13.40
N ARG A 74 2.89 -4.78 -14.70
CA ARG A 74 2.69 -3.46 -15.30
C ARG A 74 1.21 -3.12 -15.40
N THR A 75 0.36 -4.13 -15.53
CA THR A 75 -1.09 -4.00 -15.71
C THR A 75 -1.86 -5.01 -14.84
N ALA A 76 -3.17 -4.80 -14.70
CA ALA A 76 -4.04 -5.77 -14.02
C ALA A 76 -4.14 -7.10 -14.79
N ASP A 77 -4.03 -7.09 -16.12
CA ASP A 77 -4.05 -8.31 -16.93
C ASP A 77 -2.81 -9.18 -16.68
N ASP A 78 -1.64 -8.56 -16.42
CA ASP A 78 -0.43 -9.29 -16.03
C ASP A 78 -0.63 -10.04 -14.71
N VAL A 79 -1.31 -9.39 -13.74
CA VAL A 79 -1.66 -10.01 -12.45
C VAL A 79 -2.59 -11.20 -12.70
N LYS A 80 -3.64 -11.02 -13.51
CA LYS A 80 -4.61 -12.08 -13.82
C LYS A 80 -3.91 -13.29 -14.46
N ALA A 81 -3.08 -13.06 -15.48
CA ALA A 81 -2.37 -14.13 -16.18
C ALA A 81 -1.48 -14.94 -15.23
N TYR A 82 -0.75 -14.25 -14.33
CA TYR A 82 0.07 -14.91 -13.33
C TYR A 82 -0.75 -15.72 -12.33
N LEU A 83 -1.85 -15.16 -11.81
CA LEU A 83 -2.72 -15.89 -10.88
C LEU A 83 -3.39 -17.10 -11.54
N ASP A 84 -3.85 -17.00 -12.78
CA ASP A 84 -4.39 -18.14 -13.54
C ASP A 84 -3.35 -19.25 -13.68
N GLN A 85 -2.09 -18.90 -13.97
CA GLN A 85 -0.98 -19.85 -14.04
C GLN A 85 -0.74 -20.55 -12.69
N VAL A 86 -0.62 -19.78 -11.60
CA VAL A 86 -0.40 -20.34 -10.24
C VAL A 86 -1.55 -21.27 -9.84
N LEU A 87 -2.79 -20.87 -10.12
CA LEU A 87 -3.98 -21.68 -9.83
C LEU A 87 -4.02 -22.97 -10.67
N ALA A 88 -3.61 -22.94 -11.93
CA ALA A 88 -3.55 -24.13 -12.78
C ALA A 88 -2.49 -25.13 -12.31
N GLN A 89 -1.37 -24.66 -11.78
CA GLN A 89 -0.30 -25.49 -11.23
C GLN A 89 -0.73 -26.21 -9.94
N LYS A 90 -1.56 -25.56 -9.09
CA LYS A 90 -2.10 -26.16 -7.86
C LYS A 90 -3.15 -27.27 -8.07
N LYS A 91 -3.74 -27.35 -9.26
CA LYS A 91 -4.77 -28.36 -9.61
C LYS A 91 -4.16 -29.68 -10.11
N LYS A 92 -2.82 -29.76 -10.22
CA LYS A 92 -2.07 -30.97 -10.56
C LYS A 92 -1.49 -31.59 -9.30
#